data_AF-A0A4R5HH23-F1
#
_entry.id   AF-A0A4R5HH23-F1
#
_cell.length_a   1.000
_cell.length_b   1.000
_cell.length_c   1.000
_cell.angle_alpha   90.00
_cell.angle_beta   90.00
_cell.angle_gamma   90.00
#
_symmetry.space_group_name_H-M   'P 1'
#
loop_
_entity.id
_entity.type
_entity.pdbx_description
1 polymer ?
#
loop_
_entity_poly.entity_id
_entity_poly.type
_entity_poly.pdbx_seq_one_letter_code
_entity_poly.pdbx_strand_id
1 'polypeptide(L)'
;MRFCIVLLSLVAFAGCEAKLVNKVGYAKTLDRKLEEHCFDRVFGATKKFSHYQLSIKKQVEKSKVLSYELTIDGQSTGEEKDTFIPTSFQLSQKFLKQLNEQCPLR
;
A
#
# COMPACT_ATOMS: atom_id res chain seq x y z
N MET A 1 -13.28 -39.80 -51.35
CA MET A 1 -13.07 -40.08 -49.91
C MET A 1 -12.61 -38.78 -49.26
N ARG A 2 -13.46 -38.21 -48.41
CA ARG A 2 -13.25 -36.90 -47.76
C ARG A 2 -12.57 -37.12 -46.41
N PHE A 3 -11.34 -36.65 -46.25
CA PHE A 3 -10.70 -36.56 -44.95
C PHE A 3 -10.44 -35.09 -44.63
N CYS A 4 -11.44 -34.43 -44.06
CA CYS A 4 -11.23 -33.15 -43.38
C CYS A 4 -10.86 -33.47 -41.93
N ILE A 5 -9.57 -33.46 -41.61
CA ILE A 5 -9.08 -33.55 -40.24
C ILE A 5 -9.34 -32.19 -39.59
N VAL A 6 -10.45 -32.08 -38.87
CA VAL A 6 -10.74 -30.92 -38.02
C VAL A 6 -9.90 -31.07 -36.74
N LEU A 7 -8.73 -30.43 -36.73
CA LEU A 7 -7.93 -30.21 -35.53
C LEU A 7 -8.65 -29.17 -34.67
N LEU A 8 -9.51 -29.66 -33.77
CA LEU A 8 -10.17 -28.83 -32.76
C LEU A 8 -9.14 -28.48 -31.69
N SER A 9 -8.49 -27.32 -31.84
CA SER A 9 -7.54 -26.77 -30.89
C SER A 9 -8.23 -26.55 -29.54
N LEU A 10 -7.78 -27.30 -28.53
CA LEU A 10 -8.14 -27.16 -27.13
C LEU A 10 -7.82 -25.71 -26.70
N VAL A 11 -8.83 -24.87 -26.58
CA VAL A 11 -8.70 -23.55 -25.97
C VAL A 11 -8.52 -23.80 -24.49
N ALA A 12 -7.27 -23.82 -24.02
CA ALA A 12 -6.98 -23.70 -22.61
C ALA A 12 -7.49 -22.31 -22.18
N PHE A 13 -8.68 -22.28 -21.57
CA PHE A 13 -9.06 -21.19 -20.68
C PHE A 13 -8.03 -21.19 -19.55
N ALA A 14 -6.92 -20.48 -19.76
CA ALA A 14 -6.17 -19.94 -18.66
C ALA A 14 -7.16 -19.03 -17.92
N GLY A 15 -7.81 -19.59 -16.90
CA GLY A 15 -8.60 -18.83 -15.96
C GLY A 15 -7.69 -17.69 -15.51
N CYS A 16 -8.07 -16.47 -15.84
CA CYS A 16 -7.47 -15.31 -15.22
C CYS A 16 -7.99 -15.35 -13.78
N GLU A 17 -7.37 -16.17 -12.93
CA GLU A 17 -7.48 -16.02 -11.50
C GLU A 17 -6.96 -14.61 -11.24
N ALA A 18 -7.88 -13.66 -11.11
CA ALA A 18 -7.58 -12.35 -10.57
C ALA A 18 -7.11 -12.62 -9.15
N LYS A 19 -5.80 -12.89 -8.99
CA LYS A 19 -5.15 -12.85 -7.68
C LYS A 19 -5.57 -11.54 -7.07
N LEU A 20 -6.38 -11.61 -6.02
CA LEU A 20 -6.83 -10.45 -5.28
C LEU A 20 -5.57 -9.77 -4.76
N VAL A 21 -5.12 -8.71 -5.43
CA VAL A 21 -3.90 -8.02 -5.07
C VAL A 21 -4.22 -7.18 -3.84
N ASN A 22 -3.88 -7.71 -2.66
CA ASN A 22 -3.96 -6.98 -1.40
C ASN A 22 -2.81 -5.97 -1.32
N LYS A 23 -2.92 -4.91 -2.12
CA LYS A 23 -1.95 -3.81 -2.16
C LYS A 23 -2.67 -2.50 -2.44
N VAL A 24 -2.48 -1.52 -1.57
CA VAL A 24 -3.12 -0.20 -1.67
C VAL A 24 -2.13 0.92 -1.39
N GLY A 25 -2.37 2.07 -2.01
CA GLY A 25 -1.63 3.30 -1.79
C GLY A 25 -2.53 4.38 -1.19
N TYR A 26 -2.04 5.08 -0.17
CA TYR A 26 -2.71 6.22 0.46
C TYR A 26 -1.83 7.46 0.32
N ALA A 27 -2.20 8.34 -0.60
CA ALA A 27 -1.54 9.63 -0.80
C ALA A 27 -2.16 10.70 0.10
N LYS A 28 -1.32 11.54 0.71
CA LYS A 28 -1.76 12.65 1.56
C LYS A 28 -0.82 13.84 1.41
N THR A 29 -1.39 14.99 1.06
CA THR A 29 -0.78 16.29 1.31
C THR A 29 -0.99 16.65 2.78
N LEU A 30 0.10 16.97 3.46
CA LEU A 30 0.08 17.33 4.87
C LEU A 30 -0.41 18.78 5.03
N ASP A 31 -1.28 19.01 5.99
CA ASP A 31 -1.83 20.36 6.26
C ASP A 31 -0.72 21.32 6.75
N ARG A 32 0.40 20.76 7.22
CA ARG A 32 1.64 21.46 7.55
C ARG A 32 2.85 20.64 7.16
N LYS A 33 3.95 21.31 6.80
CA LYS A 33 5.22 20.63 6.51
C LYS A 33 5.79 20.03 7.80
N LEU A 34 6.25 18.78 7.75
CA LEU A 34 6.83 18.07 8.90
C LEU A 34 8.33 17.88 8.73
N GLU A 35 9.09 17.99 9.81
CA GLU A 35 10.53 17.66 9.78
C GLU A 35 10.77 16.23 9.31
N GLU A 36 11.64 16.05 8.32
CA GLU A 36 11.86 14.75 7.68
C GLU A 36 12.34 13.68 8.65
N HIS A 37 13.27 14.02 9.54
CA HIS A 37 13.78 13.09 10.56
C HIS A 37 12.68 12.61 11.51
N CYS A 38 11.70 13.47 11.83
CA CYS A 38 10.58 13.09 12.67
C CYS A 38 9.61 12.17 11.93
N PHE A 39 9.30 12.50 10.68
CA PHE A 39 8.49 11.66 9.80
C PHE A 39 9.08 10.26 9.69
N ASP A 40 10.38 10.15 9.42
CA ASP A 40 11.07 8.87 9.24
C ASP A 40 11.09 8.02 10.53
N ARG A 41 11.22 8.67 11.69
CA ARG A 41 11.11 7.99 12.99
C ARG A 41 9.71 7.39 13.18
N VAL A 42 8.67 8.17 12.91
CA VAL A 42 7.28 7.70 13.05
C VAL A 42 7.00 6.57 12.06
N PHE A 43 7.38 6.73 10.79
CA PHE A 43 7.23 5.69 9.78
C PHE A 43 7.99 4.41 10.15
N GLY A 44 9.24 4.53 10.62
CA GLY A 44 10.03 3.41 11.08
C GLY A 44 9.36 2.63 12.22
N ALA A 45 8.75 3.33 13.18
CA ALA A 45 7.96 2.71 14.23
C ALA A 45 6.71 2.02 13.67
N THR A 46 5.93 2.69 12.83
CA THR A 46 4.73 2.11 12.19
C THR A 46 5.07 0.84 11.39
N LYS A 47 6.16 0.88 10.62
CA LYS A 47 6.66 -0.27 9.85
C LYS A 47 7.10 -1.43 10.73
N LYS A 48 7.74 -1.16 11.87
CA LYS A 48 8.20 -2.20 12.81
C LYS A 48 7.04 -2.94 13.48
N PHE A 49 5.92 -2.25 13.75
CA PHE A 49 4.78 -2.82 14.48
C PHE A 49 3.64 -3.31 13.58
N SER A 50 3.75 -3.12 12.26
CA SER A 50 2.77 -3.63 11.31
C SER A 50 3.15 -5.04 10.84
N HIS A 51 2.15 -5.90 10.66
CA HIS A 51 2.31 -7.19 9.99
C HIS A 51 2.31 -7.07 8.45
N TYR A 52 1.96 -5.90 7.91
CA TYR A 52 2.02 -5.60 6.48
C TYR A 52 3.42 -5.16 6.05
N GLN A 53 3.72 -5.36 4.77
CA GLN A 53 4.90 -4.76 4.16
C GLN A 53 4.59 -3.30 3.79
N LEU A 54 5.25 -2.36 4.47
CA LEU A 54 5.06 -0.92 4.26
C LEU A 54 6.20 -0.30 3.45
N SER A 55 5.85 0.55 2.48
CA SER A 55 6.77 1.46 1.79
C SER A 55 6.20 2.86 1.71
N ILE A 56 7.07 3.87 1.67
CA ILE A 56 6.65 5.28 1.62
C ILE A 56 7.43 6.02 0.54
N LYS A 57 6.73 6.82 -0.25
CA LYS A 57 7.32 7.89 -1.07
C LYS A 57 7.00 9.22 -0.43
N LYS A 58 7.97 10.13 -0.37
CA LYS A 58 7.85 11.44 0.26
C LYS A 58 8.15 12.52 -0.77
N GLN A 59 7.41 13.61 -0.73
CA GLN A 59 7.83 14.87 -1.34
C GLN A 59 8.46 15.75 -0.26
N VAL A 60 9.73 16.11 -0.45
CA VAL A 60 10.52 16.86 0.53
C VAL A 60 10.97 18.19 -0.07
N GLU A 61 10.88 19.26 0.72
CA GLU A 61 11.40 20.59 0.40
C GLU A 61 12.10 21.13 1.65
N LYS A 62 13.37 21.52 1.54
CA LYS A 62 14.15 22.08 2.65
C LYS A 62 14.09 21.22 3.92
N SER A 63 14.31 19.91 3.78
CA SER A 63 14.25 18.91 4.87
C SER A 63 12.88 18.77 5.55
N LYS A 64 11.81 19.27 4.94
CA LYS A 64 10.45 19.10 5.40
C LYS A 64 9.62 18.32 4.41
N VAL A 65 8.88 17.34 4.89
CA VAL A 65 7.92 16.54 4.12
C VAL A 65 6.64 17.36 3.91
N LEU A 66 6.19 17.47 2.66
CA LEU A 66 4.97 18.18 2.26
C LEU A 66 3.82 17.22 1.99
N SER A 67 4.14 16.10 1.36
CA SER A 67 3.20 15.05 1.01
C SER A 67 3.88 13.70 1.05
N TYR A 68 3.09 12.65 1.19
CA TYR A 68 3.57 11.29 1.12
C TYR A 68 2.57 10.38 0.42
N GLU A 69 3.06 9.24 -0.06
CA GLU A 69 2.27 8.10 -0.51
C GLU A 69 2.70 6.87 0.30
N LEU A 70 1.82 6.40 1.18
CA LEU A 70 2.01 5.19 1.97
C LEU A 70 1.44 4.00 1.19
N THR A 71 2.30 3.07 0.80
CA THR A 71 1.88 1.78 0.24
C THR A 71 1.83 0.73 1.34
N ILE A 72 0.71 0.02 1.42
CA ILE A 72 0.47 -1.10 2.33
C ILE A 72 0.28 -2.35 1.45
N ASP A 73 1.19 -3.31 1.59
CA ASP A 73 1.16 -4.59 0.88
C ASP A 73 0.86 -5.71 1.88
N GLY A 74 -0.34 -6.29 1.74
CA GLY A 74 -0.86 -7.37 2.57
C GLY A 74 -0.82 -8.74 1.92
N GLN A 75 -0.17 -8.90 0.77
CA GLN A 75 -0.11 -10.18 0.06
C GLN A 75 0.43 -11.33 0.92
N SER A 76 1.39 -11.06 1.80
CA SER A 76 1.98 -12.08 2.68
C SER A 76 1.14 -12.43 3.91
N THR A 77 0.03 -11.71 4.17
CA THR A 77 -0.78 -11.89 5.38
C THR A 77 -1.86 -12.96 5.25
N GLY A 78 -2.23 -13.32 4.02
CA GLY A 78 -3.33 -14.26 3.76
C GLY A 78 -4.72 -13.70 4.08
N GLU A 79 -4.84 -12.40 4.40
CA GLU A 79 -6.12 -11.75 4.68
C GLU A 79 -7.03 -11.70 3.45
N GLU A 80 -8.34 -11.85 3.65
CA GLU A 80 -9.31 -11.60 2.59
C GLU A 80 -9.43 -10.10 2.29
N LYS A 81 -9.77 -9.75 1.04
CA LYS A 81 -9.85 -8.36 0.59
C LYS A 81 -10.79 -7.50 1.43
N ASP A 82 -11.92 -8.06 1.85
CA ASP A 82 -12.94 -7.35 2.64
C ASP A 82 -12.47 -7.05 4.08
N THR A 83 -11.43 -7.75 4.55
CA THR A 83 -10.74 -7.47 5.81
C THR A 83 -9.54 -6.55 5.59
N PHE A 84 -8.77 -6.79 4.53
CA PHE A 84 -7.57 -6.02 4.20
C PHE A 84 -7.88 -4.54 3.97
N ILE A 85 -8.86 -4.21 3.13
CA ILE A 85 -9.14 -2.82 2.72
C ILE A 85 -9.52 -1.91 3.91
N PRO A 86 -10.44 -2.31 4.83
CA PRO A 86 -10.73 -1.51 6.01
C PRO A 86 -9.52 -1.41 6.96
N THR A 87 -8.78 -2.49 7.16
CA THR A 87 -7.64 -2.54 8.09
C THR A 87 -6.48 -1.68 7.59
N SER A 88 -6.17 -1.73 6.30
CA SER A 88 -5.16 -0.89 5.68
C SER A 88 -5.54 0.60 5.77
N PHE A 89 -6.82 0.94 5.61
CA PHE A 89 -7.29 2.32 5.79
C PHE A 89 -7.17 2.79 7.24
N GLN A 90 -7.54 1.95 8.21
CA GLN A 90 -7.34 2.28 9.62
C GLN A 90 -5.87 2.49 9.97
N LEU A 91 -4.97 1.67 9.41
CA LEU A 91 -3.53 1.85 9.59
C LEU A 91 -3.04 3.18 9.00
N SER A 92 -3.51 3.57 7.82
CA SER A 92 -3.10 4.84 7.20
C SER A 92 -3.59 6.05 8.00
N GLN A 93 -4.80 5.99 8.57
CA GLN A 93 -5.32 7.03 9.45
C GLN A 93 -4.58 7.09 10.79
N LYS A 94 -4.25 5.94 11.37
CA LYS A 94 -3.43 5.87 12.59
C LYS A 94 -2.05 6.47 12.36
N PHE A 95 -1.42 6.17 11.23
CA PHE A 95 -0.14 6.75 10.85
C PHE A 95 -0.21 8.27 10.74
N LEU A 96 -1.21 8.82 10.03
CA LEU A 96 -1.41 10.27 9.94
C LEU A 96 -1.62 10.91 11.32
N LYS A 97 -2.41 10.29 12.19
CA LYS A 97 -2.61 10.75 13.57
C LYS A 97 -1.29 10.78 14.35
N GLN A 98 -0.48 9.72 14.26
CA GLN A 98 0.82 9.64 14.92
C GLN A 98 1.79 10.73 14.42
N LEU A 99 1.79 11.02 13.12
CA LEU A 99 2.58 12.13 12.57
C LEU A 99 2.17 13.47 13.18
N ASN A 100 0.86 13.73 13.28
CA ASN A 100 0.35 14.98 13.83
C ASN A 100 0.67 15.15 15.31
N GLU A 101 0.62 14.06 16.09
CA GLU A 101 0.92 14.06 17.53
C GLU A 101 2.41 14.14 17.85
N GLN A 102 3.25 13.41 17.10
CA GLN A 102 4.66 13.19 17.47
C GLN A 102 5.66 14.11 16.75
N CYS A 103 5.21 14.83 15.72
CA CYS A 103 6.04 15.79 15.00
C CYS A 103 5.50 17.21 15.21
N PRO A 104 5.62 17.79 16.43
CA PRO A 104 5.13 19.13 16.71
C PRO A 104 5.89 20.20 15.90
N LEU A 105 5.26 21.36 15.74
CA LEU A 105 5.90 22.55 15.18
C LEU A 105 7.10 22.93 16.06
N ARG A 106 8.28 23.05 15.45
CA ARG A 106 9.41 23.79 16.02
C ARG A 106 9.58 25.08 15.23
#